data_AF-A0A009IAP8-F1
#
_entry.id   AF-A0A009IAP8-F1
#
_cell.length_a   1.000
_cell.length_b   1.000
_cell.length_c   1.000
_cell.angle_alpha   90.00
_cell.angle_beta   90.00
_cell.angle_gamma   90.00
#
_symmetry.space_group_name_H-M   'P 1'
#
loop_
_entity.id
_entity.type
_entity.pdbx_description
1 polymer ?
#
loop_
_entity_poly.entity_id
_entity_poly.type
_entity_poly.pdbx_seq_one_letter_code
_entity_poly.pdbx_strand_id
1 'polypeptide(L)'
;MNDEEYKKICKKIKKVHDKITPTGRLSTARSDAICGFLICAISDGLEEEKKYVGERSYKRYINDLKKCGITEKFINKEHEREKAIRKFQEEYPEIIHALLNIDFKNQVPEGYEPPKSQYNIEEIIDKKIK
;
A
#
# COMPACT_ATOMS: atom_id res chain seq x y z
N MET A 1 8.26 0.69 -6.14
CA MET A 1 9.05 -0.43 -5.53
C MET A 1 8.23 -1.72 -5.56
N ASN A 2 8.80 -2.90 -5.86
CA ASN A 2 8.00 -4.14 -5.76
C ASN A 2 7.88 -4.61 -4.29
N ASP A 3 6.88 -5.46 -4.00
CA ASP A 3 6.56 -5.89 -2.63
C ASP A 3 7.72 -6.67 -1.97
N GLU A 4 8.45 -7.48 -2.73
CA GLU A 4 9.56 -8.27 -2.19
C GLU A 4 10.77 -7.40 -1.81
N GLU A 5 11.10 -6.41 -2.64
CA GLU A 5 12.12 -5.40 -2.36
C GLU A 5 11.76 -4.58 -1.13
N TYR A 6 10.50 -4.15 -1.02
CA TYR A 6 9.98 -3.43 0.14
C TYR A 6 10.14 -4.26 1.41
N LYS A 7 9.71 -5.53 1.40
CA LYS A 7 9.88 -6.45 2.53
C LYS A 7 11.35 -6.61 2.93
N LYS A 8 12.26 -6.75 1.96
CA LYS A 8 13.71 -6.84 2.21
C LYS A 8 14.24 -5.57 2.87
N ILE A 9 13.84 -4.39 2.39
CA ILE A 9 14.26 -3.11 2.96
C ILE A 9 13.71 -2.92 4.38
N CYS A 10 12.42 -3.18 4.60
CA CYS A 10 11.83 -3.07 5.93
C CYS A 10 12.41 -4.06 6.93
N LYS A 11 12.80 -5.27 6.49
CA LYS A 11 13.55 -6.20 7.34
C LYS A 11 14.90 -5.65 7.77
N LYS A 12 15.62 -4.93 6.89
CA LYS A 12 16.87 -4.23 7.24
C LYS A 12 16.62 -3.11 8.25
N ILE A 13 15.58 -2.30 8.04
CA ILE A 13 15.20 -1.20 8.96
C ILE A 13 14.85 -1.77 10.35
N LYS A 14 14.04 -2.82 10.41
CA LYS A 14 13.67 -3.52 11.65
C LYS A 14 14.89 -4.02 12.41
N LYS A 15 15.85 -4.63 11.71
CA LYS A 15 17.11 -5.09 12.32
C LYS A 15 17.91 -3.95 13.00
N VAL A 16 17.82 -2.72 12.51
CA VAL A 16 18.57 -1.57 13.04
C VAL A 16 17.81 -0.83 14.15
N HIS A 17 16.48 -0.75 14.05
CA HIS A 17 15.66 0.15 14.87
C HIS A 17 14.71 -0.55 15.86
N ASP A 18 14.47 -1.84 15.71
CA ASP A 18 13.70 -2.59 16.70
C ASP A 18 14.53 -2.74 17.98
N LYS A 19 13.85 -2.60 19.13
CA LYS A 19 14.50 -2.73 20.45
C LYS A 19 13.60 -3.43 21.43
N ILE A 20 14.20 -4.13 22.39
CA ILE A 20 13.47 -4.69 23.53
C ILE A 20 13.26 -3.57 24.57
N THR A 21 12.02 -3.39 25.00
CA THR A 21 11.65 -2.44 26.05
C THR A 21 12.10 -2.97 27.42
N PRO A 22 12.18 -2.11 28.45
CA PRO A 22 12.47 -2.57 29.82
C PRO A 22 11.51 -3.64 30.34
N THR A 23 10.30 -3.71 29.79
CA THR A 23 9.29 -4.73 30.09
C THR A 23 9.47 -6.05 29.32
N GLY A 24 10.55 -6.20 28.56
CA GLY A 24 10.85 -7.40 27.77
C GLY A 24 10.07 -7.51 26.44
N ARG A 25 9.28 -6.50 26.07
CA ARG A 25 8.50 -6.52 24.83
C ARG A 25 9.32 -5.96 23.66
N LEU A 26 9.12 -6.51 22.45
CA LEU A 26 9.69 -5.93 21.24
C LEU A 26 8.94 -4.65 20.86
N SER A 27 9.66 -3.54 20.70
CA SER A 27 9.14 -2.27 20.20
C SER A 27 9.52 -2.09 18.73
N THR A 28 8.53 -2.15 17.85
CA THR A 28 8.67 -1.92 16.39
C THR A 28 8.26 -0.51 15.95
N ALA A 29 7.74 0.32 16.87
CA ALA A 29 7.15 1.61 16.53
C ALA A 29 8.08 2.53 15.71
N ARG A 30 9.39 2.51 15.99
CA ARG A 30 10.35 3.32 15.23
C ARG A 30 10.58 2.77 13.82
N SER A 31 10.76 1.47 13.67
CA SER A 31 11.02 0.86 12.37
C SER A 31 9.79 0.94 11.46
N ASP A 32 8.59 0.72 12.02
CA ASP A 32 7.34 0.85 11.28
C ASP A 32 7.12 2.31 10.81
N ALA A 33 7.44 3.31 11.65
CA ALA A 33 7.38 4.72 11.25
C ALA A 33 8.39 5.07 10.13
N ILE A 34 9.60 4.47 10.15
CA ILE A 34 10.60 4.68 9.09
C ILE A 34 10.14 4.02 7.79
N CYS A 35 9.58 2.80 7.85
CA CYS A 35 9.00 2.12 6.69
C CYS A 35 7.83 2.92 6.08
N GLY A 36 6.95 3.46 6.93
CA GLY A 36 5.86 4.34 6.50
C GLY A 36 6.39 5.58 5.79
N PHE A 37 7.35 6.29 6.40
CA PHE A 37 7.99 7.45 5.77
C PHE A 37 8.64 7.10 4.43
N LEU A 38 9.30 5.96 4.30
CA LEU A 38 9.91 5.53 3.04
C LEU A 38 8.87 5.33 1.93
N ILE A 39 7.72 4.71 2.24
CA ILE A 39 6.63 4.53 1.25
C ILE A 39 6.12 5.90 0.80
N CYS A 40 5.79 6.78 1.74
CA CYS A 40 5.25 8.10 1.39
C CYS A 40 6.26 8.91 0.59
N ALA A 41 7.55 8.87 0.98
CA ALA A 41 8.62 9.52 0.22
C ALA A 41 8.80 9.00 -1.20
N ILE A 42 8.57 7.71 -1.44
CA ILE A 42 8.58 7.14 -2.79
C ILE A 42 7.30 7.52 -3.55
N SER A 43 6.14 7.54 -2.89
CA SER A 43 4.89 7.93 -3.53
C SER A 43 4.88 9.41 -3.92
N ASP A 44 5.16 10.29 -2.97
CA ASP A 44 4.85 11.73 -3.09
C ASP A 44 6.11 12.55 -3.38
N GLY A 45 7.27 12.00 -3.08
CA GLY A 45 8.57 12.64 -3.27
C GLY A 45 9.09 13.30 -1.99
N LEU A 46 10.42 13.39 -1.88
CA LEU A 46 11.09 13.88 -0.67
C LEU A 46 10.76 15.35 -0.32
N GLU A 47 10.55 16.19 -1.33
CA GLU A 47 10.23 17.60 -1.11
C GLU A 47 8.84 17.80 -0.51
N GLU A 48 7.84 17.03 -0.95
CA GLU A 48 6.49 17.08 -0.38
C GLU A 48 6.49 16.49 1.02
N GLU A 49 7.14 15.33 1.22
CA GLU A 49 7.26 14.73 2.54
C GLU A 49 7.89 15.66 3.57
N LYS A 50 8.93 16.41 3.18
CA LYS A 50 9.58 17.39 4.05
C LYS A 50 8.61 18.46 4.56
N LYS A 51 7.64 18.87 3.75
CA LYS A 51 6.59 19.82 4.15
C LYS A 51 5.60 19.18 5.11
N TYR A 52 5.18 17.94 4.86
CA TYR A 52 4.20 17.24 5.70
C TYR A 52 4.74 16.90 7.09
N VAL A 53 5.93 16.31 7.19
CA VAL A 53 6.46 15.87 8.50
C VAL A 53 7.24 16.96 9.25
N GLY A 54 7.60 18.03 8.54
CA GLY A 54 8.43 19.12 9.04
C GLY A 54 9.93 18.80 9.05
N GLU A 55 10.77 19.84 8.98
CA GLU A 55 12.21 19.73 8.73
C GLU A 55 12.95 18.85 9.75
N ARG A 56 12.62 18.98 11.04
CA ARG A 56 13.30 18.22 12.12
C ARG A 56 13.03 16.73 11.99
N SER A 57 11.78 16.35 11.78
CA SER A 57 11.37 14.95 11.61
C SER A 57 11.94 14.39 10.31
N TYR A 58 11.89 15.16 9.24
CA TYR A 58 12.47 14.81 7.94
C TYR A 58 13.96 14.44 8.07
N LYS A 59 14.78 15.34 8.64
CA LYS A 59 16.21 15.08 8.86
C LYS A 59 16.45 13.83 9.68
N ARG A 60 15.62 13.60 10.71
CA ARG A 60 15.70 12.40 11.55
C ARG A 60 15.39 11.13 10.75
N TYR A 61 14.35 11.12 9.93
CA TYR A 61 13.99 9.97 9.09
C TYR A 61 15.05 9.69 8.02
N ILE A 62 15.56 10.72 7.34
CA ILE A 62 16.64 10.58 6.37
C ILE A 62 17.90 10.01 7.03
N ASN A 63 18.28 10.49 8.22
CA ASN A 63 19.44 9.96 8.92
C ASN A 63 19.26 8.49 9.34
N ASP A 64 18.06 8.10 9.76
CA ASP A 64 17.77 6.70 10.11
C ASP A 64 17.75 5.79 8.88
N LEU A 65 17.21 6.26 7.75
CA LEU A 65 17.32 5.56 6.47
C LEU A 65 18.77 5.42 6.00
N LYS A 66 19.60 6.46 6.16
CA LYS A 66 21.05 6.42 5.86
C LYS A 66 21.78 5.36 6.69
N LYS A 67 21.45 5.20 7.98
CA LYS A 67 22.01 4.10 8.81
C LYS A 67 21.67 2.71 8.28
N CYS A 68 20.56 2.59 7.56
CA CYS A 68 20.13 1.34 6.91
C CYS A 68 20.70 1.17 5.49
N GLY A 69 21.57 2.08 5.03
CA GLY A 69 22.13 2.08 3.67
C GLY A 69 21.18 2.60 2.60
N ILE A 70 20.08 3.26 2.99
CA ILE A 70 19.08 3.81 2.08
C ILE A 70 19.39 5.29 1.87
N THR A 71 19.62 5.67 0.61
CA THR A 71 20.04 7.03 0.26
C THR A 71 18.91 7.84 -0.35
N GLU A 72 19.00 9.16 -0.28
CA GLU A 72 18.05 10.06 -0.95
C GLU A 72 18.02 9.82 -2.47
N LYS A 73 19.17 9.50 -3.07
CA LYS A 73 19.27 9.13 -4.49
C LYS A 73 18.44 7.88 -4.82
N PHE A 74 18.46 6.87 -3.95
CA PHE A 74 17.64 5.68 -4.12
C PHE A 74 16.15 6.02 -4.06
N ILE A 75 15.74 6.82 -3.07
CA ILE A 75 14.34 7.23 -2.90
C ILE A 75 13.85 8.01 -4.12
N ASN A 76 14.62 8.99 -4.60
CA ASN A 76 14.27 9.76 -5.79
C ASN A 76 14.18 8.88 -7.05
N LYS A 77 15.08 7.90 -7.21
CA LYS A 77 15.00 6.95 -8.32
C LYS A 77 13.70 6.13 -8.29
N GLU A 78 13.33 5.61 -7.12
CA GLU A 78 12.08 4.87 -6.98
C GLU A 78 10.84 5.76 -7.14
N HIS A 79 10.91 7.02 -6.68
CA HIS A 79 9.84 8.00 -6.90
C HIS A 79 9.58 8.28 -8.38
N GLU A 80 10.63 8.54 -9.17
CA GLU A 80 10.50 8.75 -10.62
C GLU A 80 9.94 7.50 -11.32
N ARG A 81 10.32 6.31 -10.87
CA ARG A 81 9.77 5.05 -11.39
C ARG A 81 8.27 4.93 -11.09
N GLU A 82 7.86 5.21 -9.85
CA GLU A 82 6.46 5.16 -9.42
C GLU A 82 5.61 6.20 -10.16
N LYS A 83 6.16 7.40 -10.34
CA LYS A 83 5.56 8.48 -11.14
C LYS A 83 5.37 8.08 -12.60
N ALA A 84 6.34 7.42 -13.21
CA ALA A 84 6.21 6.91 -14.59
C ALA A 84 5.10 5.85 -14.71
N ILE A 85 4.99 4.95 -13.73
CA ILE A 85 3.92 3.94 -13.68
C ILE A 85 2.55 4.61 -13.58
N ARG A 86 2.38 5.57 -12.66
CA ARG A 86 1.11 6.32 -12.52
C ARG A 86 0.74 7.06 -13.79
N LYS A 87 1.70 7.76 -14.41
CA LYS A 87 1.46 8.43 -15.68
C LYS A 87 1.00 7.46 -16.77
N PHE A 88 1.64 6.30 -16.88
CA PHE A 88 1.21 5.27 -17.84
C PHE A 88 -0.21 4.78 -17.58
N GLN A 89 -0.57 4.56 -16.31
CA GLN A 89 -1.93 4.15 -15.92
C GLN A 89 -2.99 5.21 -16.24
N GLU A 90 -2.65 6.50 -16.09
CA GLU A 90 -3.52 7.62 -16.44
C GLU A 90 -3.66 7.80 -17.96
N GLU A 91 -2.58 7.58 -18.72
CA GLU A 91 -2.53 7.78 -20.18
C GLU A 91 -3.16 6.64 -20.97
N TYR A 92 -3.18 5.42 -20.40
CA TYR A 92 -3.69 4.21 -21.06
C TYR A 92 -4.66 3.40 -20.18
N PRO A 93 -5.77 4.00 -19.72
CA PRO A 93 -6.74 3.31 -18.86
C PRO A 93 -7.35 2.08 -19.53
N GLU A 94 -7.56 2.12 -20.85
CA GLU A 94 -8.11 1.00 -21.62
C GLU A 94 -7.21 -0.24 -21.64
N ILE A 95 -5.88 -0.07 -21.59
CA ILE A 95 -4.94 -1.19 -21.53
C ILE A 95 -5.00 -1.85 -20.15
N ILE A 96 -5.08 -1.05 -19.09
CA ILE A 96 -5.25 -1.53 -17.71
C ILE A 96 -6.57 -2.28 -17.58
N HIS A 97 -7.67 -1.72 -18.09
CA HIS A 97 -8.98 -2.38 -18.11
C HIS A 97 -8.95 -3.69 -18.91
N ALA A 98 -8.27 -3.72 -20.07
CA ALA A 98 -8.15 -4.93 -20.88
C ALA A 98 -7.35 -6.04 -20.18
N LEU A 99 -6.29 -5.70 -19.44
CA LEU A 99 -5.52 -6.66 -18.63
C LEU A 99 -6.28 -7.12 -17.39
N LEU A 100 -7.15 -6.27 -16.84
CA LEU A 100 -8.03 -6.55 -15.70
C LEU A 100 -9.40 -7.10 -16.12
N ASN A 101 -9.64 -7.36 -17.41
CA ASN A 101 -10.87 -8.00 -17.91
C ASN A 101 -10.93 -9.45 -17.39
N ILE A 102 -11.29 -9.56 -16.11
CA ILE A 102 -11.86 -10.76 -15.53
C ILE A 102 -13.18 -10.97 -16.27
N ASP A 103 -13.19 -11.93 -17.18
CA ASP A 103 -14.42 -12.32 -17.86
C ASP A 103 -15.30 -13.08 -16.87
N PHE A 104 -16.31 -12.40 -16.33
CA PHE A 104 -17.29 -13.00 -15.42
C PHE A 104 -18.32 -13.88 -16.15
N LYS A 105 -18.30 -13.94 -17.49
CA LYS A 105 -19.35 -14.62 -18.28
C LYS A 105 -19.41 -16.14 -18.03
N ASN A 106 -18.35 -16.74 -17.50
CA ASN A 106 -18.24 -18.19 -17.28
C ASN A 106 -18.02 -18.57 -15.81
N GLN A 107 -18.47 -17.77 -14.84
CA GLN A 107 -18.28 -18.10 -13.41
C GLN A 107 -19.19 -19.21 -12.89
N VAL A 108 -20.26 -19.53 -13.63
CA VAL A 108 -21.19 -20.57 -13.24
C VAL A 108 -21.01 -21.79 -14.14
N PRO A 109 -20.84 -22.99 -13.58
CA PRO A 109 -20.76 -24.22 -14.37
C PRO A 109 -21.99 -24.39 -15.25
N GLU A 110 -21.81 -25.11 -16.36
CA GLU A 110 -22.92 -25.55 -17.20
C GLU A 110 -23.93 -26.35 -16.34
N GLY A 111 -25.18 -25.88 -16.29
CA GLY A 111 -26.22 -26.44 -15.43
C GLY A 111 -26.38 -25.79 -14.05
N TYR A 112 -25.70 -24.67 -13.76
CA TYR A 112 -26.00 -23.88 -12.57
C TYR A 112 -27.42 -23.30 -12.66
N GLU A 113 -28.30 -23.80 -11.81
CA GLU A 113 -29.58 -23.15 -11.53
C GLU A 113 -29.41 -22.23 -10.32
N PRO A 114 -29.65 -20.91 -10.46
CA PRO A 114 -29.67 -20.02 -9.31
C PRO A 114 -30.76 -20.51 -8.33
N PRO A 115 -30.49 -20.52 -7.02
CA PRO A 115 -31.47 -20.95 -6.04
C PRO A 115 -32.73 -20.09 -6.18
N LYS A 116 -33.89 -20.74 -6.36
CA LYS A 116 -35.18 -20.05 -6.32
C LYS A 116 -35.31 -19.41 -4.94
N SER A 117 -35.34 -18.08 -4.90
CA SER A 117 -35.57 -17.34 -3.65
C SER A 117 -36.86 -17.88 -3.01
N GLN A 118 -36.77 -18.31 -1.75
CA GLN A 118 -37.96 -18.66 -0.96
C GLN A 118 -38.73 -17.42 -0.50
N TYR A 119 -38.17 -16.23 -0.76
CA TYR A 119 -38.75 -14.97 -0.35
C TYR A 119 -39.08 -14.14 -1.58
N ASN A 120 -40.35 -13.73 -1.69
CA ASN A 120 -40.72 -12.66 -2.61
C ASN A 120 -40.26 -11.32 -2.01
N ILE A 121 -39.58 -10.48 -2.80
CA ILE A 121 -39.15 -9.14 -2.39
C ILE A 121 -40.34 -8.31 -1.89
N GLU A 122 -41.51 -8.48 -2.51
CA GLU A 122 -42.74 -7.82 -2.10
C GLU A 122 -43.16 -8.22 -0.68
N GLU A 123 -43.03 -9.50 -0.31
CA GLU A 123 -43.32 -10.01 1.03
C GLU A 123 -42.32 -9.55 2.10
N ILE A 124 -41.06 -9.33 1.71
CA ILE A 124 -40.03 -8.78 2.61
C ILE A 124 -40.28 -7.29 2.88
N ILE A 125 -40.71 -6.54 1.86
CA ILE A 125 -40.96 -5.10 1.96
C ILE A 125 -42.23 -4.84 2.79
N ASP A 126 -43.31 -5.59 2.56
CA ASP A 126 -44.56 -5.45 3.34
C ASP A 126 -44.40 -5.82 4.82
N LYS A 127 -43.46 -6.72 5.16
CA LYS A 127 -43.16 -7.07 6.56
C LYS A 127 -42.44 -5.99 7.35
N LYS A 128 -41.89 -4.95 6.70
CA LYS A 128 -41.21 -3.83 7.39
C LYS A 128 -42.11 -2.62 7.62
N ILE A 129 -43.36 -2.64 7.14
CA ILE A 129 -44.36 -1.60 7.39
C ILE A 129 -45.52 -2.21 8.20
N LYS A 130 -45.24 -2.58 9.45
CA LYS A 130 -46.20 -2.66 10.56
C LYS A 130 -45.48 -2.79 11.89
#